data_AF-A0A1C5FWG0-F1
#
_entry.id   AF-A0A1C5FWG0-F1
#
_cell.length_a   1.000
_cell.length_b   1.000
_cell.length_c   1.000
_cell.angle_alpha   90.00
_cell.angle_beta   90.00
_cell.angle_gamma   90.00
#
_symmetry.space_group_name_H-M   'P 1'
#
loop_
_entity.id
_entity.type
_entity.pdbx_description
1 polymer ?
#
loop_
_entity_poly.entity_id
_entity_poly.type
_entity_poly.pdbx_seq_one_letter_code
_entity_poly.pdbx_strand_id
1 'polypeptide(L)'
;MSGQLPPEVEEFARYLRALTRGLDAGTGWYGVFALRDPEGLRACLDGLEVPPWDLVQSLLQDLSAQRGPQIAEDAAARAATLYRASVAAHDTGPGAREALQGRLDGMLRQQHNAATRERDLRAAVSAAEDTAAR
;
A
#
# COMPACT_ATOMS: atom_id res chain seq x y z
N MET A 1 -0.55 -26.96 -7.23
CA MET A 1 -1.91 -26.46 -6.96
C MET A 1 -1.76 -24.98 -6.71
N SER A 2 -2.11 -24.14 -7.68
CA SER A 2 -2.00 -22.68 -7.53
C SER A 2 -2.93 -22.25 -6.39
N GLY A 3 -2.36 -21.68 -5.33
CA GLY A 3 -3.13 -21.19 -4.19
C GLY A 3 -4.02 -20.05 -4.66
N GLN A 4 -5.29 -20.33 -4.89
CA GLN A 4 -6.28 -19.31 -5.19
C GLN A 4 -6.51 -18.53 -3.90
N LEU A 5 -6.27 -17.21 -3.92
CA LEU A 5 -6.50 -16.39 -2.74
C LEU A 5 -7.99 -16.42 -2.34
N PRO A 6 -8.29 -16.14 -1.05
CA PRO A 6 -9.65 -16.16 -0.54
C PRO A 6 -10.61 -15.28 -1.38
N PRO A 7 -11.90 -15.67 -1.50
CA PRO A 7 -12.87 -14.94 -2.33
C PRO A 7 -13.00 -13.46 -1.96
N GLU A 8 -12.74 -13.11 -0.71
CA GLU A 8 -12.70 -11.74 -0.20
C GLU A 8 -11.64 -10.88 -0.92
N VAL A 9 -10.48 -11.46 -1.21
CA VAL A 9 -9.39 -10.77 -1.92
C VAL A 9 -9.79 -10.49 -3.36
N GLU A 10 -10.41 -11.45 -4.03
CA GLU A 10 -10.90 -11.27 -5.41
C GLU A 10 -12.06 -10.28 -5.49
N GLU A 11 -12.95 -10.25 -4.50
CA GLU A 11 -13.99 -9.23 -4.41
C GLU A 11 -13.38 -7.82 -4.27
N PHE A 12 -12.38 -7.68 -3.39
CA PHE A 12 -11.71 -6.41 -3.20
C PHE A 12 -10.93 -5.97 -4.45
N ALA A 13 -10.20 -6.89 -5.09
CA ALA A 13 -9.51 -6.62 -6.34
C ALA A 13 -10.47 -6.16 -7.44
N ARG A 14 -11.65 -6.78 -7.56
CA ARG A 14 -12.70 -6.35 -8.48
C ARG A 14 -13.20 -4.95 -8.21
N TYR A 15 -13.39 -4.60 -6.93
CA TYR A 15 -13.78 -3.27 -6.52
C TYR A 15 -12.71 -2.22 -6.88
N LEU A 16 -11.43 -2.51 -6.61
CA LEU A 16 -10.33 -1.62 -6.97
C LEU A 16 -10.20 -1.45 -8.49
N ARG A 17 -10.30 -2.53 -9.27
CA ARG A 17 -10.35 -2.46 -10.75
C ARG A 17 -11.48 -1.57 -11.27
N ALA A 18 -12.62 -1.53 -10.57
CA ALA A 18 -13.73 -0.66 -10.94
C ALA A 18 -13.41 0.82 -10.66
N LEU A 19 -12.78 1.12 -9.51
CA LEU A 19 -12.35 2.48 -9.17
C LEU A 19 -11.28 3.00 -10.13
N THR A 20 -10.28 2.19 -10.47
CA THR A 20 -9.15 2.61 -11.33
C THR A 20 -9.58 2.93 -12.76
N ARG A 21 -10.59 2.23 -13.31
CA ARG A 21 -11.16 2.56 -14.64
C ARG A 21 -11.72 3.97 -14.74
N GLY A 22 -12.11 4.56 -13.61
CA GLY A 22 -12.65 5.92 -13.53
C GLY A 22 -11.58 7.01 -13.36
N LEU A 23 -10.31 6.63 -13.19
CA LEU A 23 -9.19 7.53 -12.93
C LEU A 23 -8.24 7.59 -14.13
N ASP A 24 -7.66 8.77 -14.36
CA ASP A 24 -6.50 8.89 -15.24
C ASP A 24 -5.26 8.35 -14.52
N ALA A 25 -4.80 7.16 -14.92
CA ALA A 25 -3.66 6.47 -14.31
C ALA A 25 -2.32 7.21 -14.46
N GLY A 26 -2.25 8.24 -15.32
CA GLY A 26 -1.05 9.05 -15.53
C GLY A 26 -0.87 10.21 -14.54
N THR A 27 -1.85 10.48 -13.67
CA THR A 27 -1.82 11.62 -12.75
C THR A 27 -2.13 11.21 -11.32
N GLY A 28 -1.56 11.92 -10.34
CA GLY A 28 -1.80 11.68 -8.92
C GLY A 28 -0.89 10.62 -8.27
N TRP A 29 -1.12 10.37 -6.99
CA TRP A 29 -0.26 9.50 -6.17
C TRP A 29 -0.39 8.02 -6.53
N TYR A 30 -1.56 7.57 -6.98
CA TYR A 30 -1.78 6.23 -7.51
C TYR A 30 -0.91 5.97 -8.74
N GLY A 31 -0.79 6.95 -9.64
CA GLY A 31 0.09 6.85 -10.82
C GLY A 31 1.56 6.69 -10.44
N VAL A 32 2.02 7.36 -9.37
CA VAL A 32 3.39 7.20 -8.84
C VAL A 32 3.63 5.77 -8.32
N PHE A 33 2.66 5.18 -7.61
CA PHE A 33 2.72 3.78 -7.20
C PHE A 33 2.79 2.84 -8.41
N ALA A 34 1.95 3.07 -9.42
CA ALA A 34 1.92 2.29 -10.64
C ALA A 34 3.25 2.32 -11.41
N LEU A 35 3.95 3.46 -11.41
CA LEU A 35 5.27 3.61 -12.04
C LEU A 35 6.38 2.92 -11.24
N ARG A 36 6.31 2.97 -9.91
CA ARG A 36 7.34 2.40 -9.03
C ARG A 36 7.33 0.88 -9.04
N ASP A 37 6.15 0.27 -9.03
CA ASP A 37 5.98 -1.18 -9.01
C ASP A 37 4.76 -1.63 -9.84
N PRO A 38 4.90 -1.69 -11.18
CA PRO A 38 3.81 -2.07 -12.07
C PRO A 38 3.35 -3.53 -11.88
N GLU A 39 4.28 -4.41 -11.49
CA GLU A 39 4.01 -5.85 -11.32
C GLU A 39 3.27 -6.10 -10.01
N GLY A 40 3.72 -5.50 -8.90
CA GLY A 40 3.01 -5.57 -7.63
C GLY A 40 1.62 -4.95 -7.70
N LEU A 41 1.47 -3.82 -8.40
CA LEU A 41 0.14 -3.24 -8.66
C LEU A 41 -0.74 -4.20 -9.46
N ARG A 42 -0.20 -4.85 -10.51
CA ARG A 42 -0.95 -5.83 -11.30
C ARG A 42 -1.37 -7.02 -10.44
N ALA A 43 -0.49 -7.57 -9.62
CA ALA A 43 -0.79 -8.67 -8.72
C ALA A 43 -1.94 -8.31 -7.76
N CYS A 44 -1.93 -7.10 -7.20
CA CYS A 44 -3.03 -6.60 -6.37
C CYS A 44 -4.34 -6.48 -7.14
N LEU A 45 -4.29 -5.89 -8.34
CA LEU A 45 -5.47 -5.70 -9.18
C LEU A 45 -6.00 -7.01 -9.75
N ASP A 46 -5.18 -8.04 -9.93
CA ASP A 46 -5.57 -9.38 -10.38
C ASP A 46 -6.02 -10.29 -9.23
N GLY A 47 -6.02 -9.78 -7.98
CA GLY A 47 -6.43 -10.55 -6.80
C GLY A 47 -5.42 -11.63 -6.40
N LEU A 48 -4.16 -11.49 -6.83
CA LEU A 48 -3.04 -12.37 -6.50
C LEU A 48 -2.31 -11.94 -5.22
N GLU A 49 -2.50 -10.70 -4.77
CA GLU A 49 -1.99 -10.16 -3.50
C GLU A 49 -3.01 -9.21 -2.87
N VAL A 50 -2.97 -9.05 -1.54
CA VAL A 50 -3.72 -8.01 -0.84
C VAL A 50 -2.94 -6.69 -0.95
N PRO A 51 -3.51 -5.61 -1.51
CA PRO A 51 -2.77 -4.37 -1.71
C PRO A 51 -2.43 -3.71 -0.37
N PRO A 52 -1.29 -3.01 -0.26
CA PRO A 52 -0.99 -2.20 0.91
C PRO A 52 -2.00 -1.06 1.05
N TRP A 53 -2.36 -0.72 2.28
CA TRP A 53 -3.35 0.34 2.54
C TRP A 53 -2.93 1.70 1.95
N ASP A 54 -1.64 2.04 1.95
CA ASP A 54 -1.14 3.31 1.37
C ASP A 54 -1.45 3.45 -0.13
N LEU A 55 -1.47 2.34 -0.87
CA LEU A 55 -1.88 2.31 -2.28
C LEU A 55 -3.37 2.64 -2.40
N VAL A 56 -4.20 2.05 -1.52
CA VAL A 56 -5.64 2.33 -1.47
C VAL A 56 -5.90 3.79 -1.10
N GLN A 57 -5.14 4.35 -0.14
CA GLN A 57 -5.26 5.77 0.22
C GLN A 57 -4.87 6.69 -0.94
N SER A 58 -3.79 6.37 -1.66
CA SER A 58 -3.36 7.13 -2.84
C SER A 58 -4.45 7.14 -3.93
N LEU A 59 -5.06 5.98 -4.19
CA LEU A 59 -6.19 5.85 -5.11
C LEU A 59 -7.39 6.71 -4.68
N LEU A 60 -7.76 6.69 -3.40
CA LEU A 60 -8.88 7.45 -2.86
C LEU A 60 -8.62 8.96 -2.88
N GLN A 61 -7.37 9.38 -2.66
CA GLN A 61 -6.96 10.77 -2.78
C GLN A 61 -7.11 11.27 -4.22
N ASP A 62 -6.66 10.48 -5.20
CA ASP A 62 -6.79 10.84 -6.61
C ASP A 62 -8.27 10.83 -7.06
N LEU A 63 -9.07 9.91 -6.52
CA LEU A 63 -10.52 9.90 -6.71
C LEU A 63 -11.19 11.16 -6.16
N SER A 64 -10.79 11.62 -4.97
CA SER A 64 -11.28 12.86 -4.38
C SER A 64 -10.93 14.06 -5.26
N ALA A 65 -9.70 14.12 -5.76
CA ALA A 65 -9.24 15.19 -6.63
C ALA A 65 -9.96 15.22 -7.99
N GLN A 66 -10.26 14.06 -8.57
CA GLN A 66 -10.83 13.97 -9.92
C GLN A 66 -12.37 13.92 -9.96
N ARG A 67 -13.00 13.37 -8.93
CA ARG A 67 -14.46 13.10 -8.89
C ARG A 67 -15.18 13.77 -7.73
N GLY A 68 -14.44 14.34 -6.78
CA GLY A 68 -14.98 15.09 -5.65
C GLY A 68 -14.97 14.29 -4.34
N PRO A 69 -14.98 15.01 -3.20
CA PRO A 69 -14.75 14.43 -1.87
C PRO A 69 -15.85 13.46 -1.44
N GLN A 70 -17.13 13.76 -1.74
CA GLN A 70 -18.25 12.91 -1.35
C GLN A 70 -18.15 11.50 -1.95
N ILE A 71 -17.79 11.41 -3.24
CA ILE A 71 -17.62 10.14 -3.95
C ILE A 71 -16.44 9.36 -3.34
N ALA A 72 -15.37 10.05 -2.97
CA ALA A 72 -14.20 9.43 -2.36
C ALA A 72 -14.48 8.91 -0.94
N GLU A 73 -15.28 9.61 -0.14
CA GLU A 73 -15.69 9.18 1.21
C GLU A 73 -16.52 7.89 1.16
N ASP A 74 -17.53 7.84 0.30
CA ASP A 74 -18.34 6.64 0.08
C ASP A 74 -17.47 5.47 -0.40
N ALA A 75 -16.54 5.74 -1.32
CA ALA A 75 -15.60 4.76 -1.83
C ALA A 75 -14.64 4.26 -0.73
N ALA A 76 -14.19 5.14 0.16
CA ALA A 76 -13.28 4.83 1.25
C ALA A 76 -13.94 3.92 2.30
N ALA A 77 -15.20 4.20 2.66
CA ALA A 77 -15.95 3.36 3.60
C ALA A 77 -16.09 1.92 3.09
N ARG A 78 -16.40 1.77 1.80
CA ARG A 78 -16.48 0.45 1.14
C ARG A 78 -15.11 -0.21 1.01
N ALA A 79 -14.08 0.53 0.60
CA ALA A 79 -12.71 0.03 0.49
C ALA A 79 -12.20 -0.50 1.84
N ALA A 80 -12.42 0.22 2.93
CA ALA A 80 -12.00 -0.18 4.27
C ALA A 80 -12.65 -1.49 4.73
N THR A 81 -13.92 -1.70 4.38
CA THR A 81 -14.65 -2.94 4.70
C THR A 81 -14.07 -4.13 3.94
N LEU A 82 -13.90 -3.99 2.62
CA LEU A 82 -13.34 -5.04 1.77
C LEU A 82 -11.88 -5.36 2.10
N TYR A 83 -11.08 -4.33 2.42
CA TYR A 83 -9.70 -4.50 2.86
C TYR A 83 -9.60 -5.33 4.13
N ARG A 84 -10.39 -5.01 5.17
CA ARG A 84 -10.40 -5.79 6.42
C ARG A 84 -10.81 -7.24 6.20
N ALA A 85 -11.81 -7.49 5.36
CA ALA A 85 -12.23 -8.86 5.01
C ALA A 85 -11.10 -9.62 4.28
N SER A 86 -10.46 -8.96 3.31
CA SER A 86 -9.33 -9.53 2.55
C SER A 86 -8.16 -9.90 3.46
N VAL A 87 -7.76 -8.98 4.35
CA VAL A 87 -6.67 -9.21 5.32
C VAL A 87 -7.03 -10.35 6.27
N ALA A 88 -8.24 -10.35 6.84
CA ALA A 88 -8.66 -11.41 7.76
C ALA A 88 -8.70 -12.80 7.09
N ALA A 89 -9.21 -12.89 5.87
CA ALA A 89 -9.24 -14.14 5.13
C ALA A 89 -7.83 -14.62 4.73
N HIS A 90 -6.96 -13.69 4.33
CA HIS A 90 -5.58 -14.00 3.98
C HIS A 90 -4.76 -14.46 5.20
N ASP A 91 -4.92 -13.77 6.34
CA ASP A 91 -4.17 -14.02 7.58
C ASP A 91 -4.69 -15.22 8.39
N THR A 92 -5.79 -15.86 7.98
CA THR A 92 -6.33 -17.09 8.59
C THR A 92 -6.10 -18.33 7.74
N GLY A 93 -5.46 -18.19 6.57
CA GLY A 93 -5.16 -19.29 5.66
C GLY A 93 -4.08 -20.27 6.16
N PRO A 94 -3.92 -21.43 5.50
CA PRO A 94 -2.82 -22.35 5.78
C PRO A 94 -1.45 -21.66 5.60
N GLY A 95 -0.55 -21.81 6.59
CA GLY A 95 0.77 -21.18 6.58
C GLY A 95 0.75 -19.67 6.89
N ALA A 96 -0.40 -19.11 7.27
CA ALA A 96 -0.51 -17.69 7.58
C ALA A 96 0.40 -17.27 8.74
N ARG A 97 0.63 -18.14 9.73
CA ARG A 97 1.53 -17.85 10.85
C ARG A 97 2.96 -17.60 10.37
N GLU A 98 3.51 -18.48 9.56
CA GLU A 98 4.86 -18.36 9.01
C GLU A 98 4.96 -17.15 8.06
N ALA A 99 3.95 -16.92 7.23
CA ALA A 99 3.89 -15.77 6.33
C ALA A 99 3.82 -14.44 7.11
N LEU A 100 2.99 -14.36 8.16
CA LEU A 100 2.89 -13.22 9.05
C LEU A 100 4.20 -12.97 9.79
N GLN A 101 4.86 -14.02 10.28
CA GLN A 101 6.16 -13.90 10.93
C GLN A 101 7.22 -13.37 9.95
N GLY A 102 7.29 -13.90 8.73
CA GLY A 102 8.21 -13.43 7.70
C GLY A 102 7.98 -11.96 7.32
N ARG A 103 6.70 -11.56 7.19
CA ARG A 103 6.30 -10.16 6.97
C ARG A 103 6.72 -9.26 8.14
N LEU A 104 6.45 -9.68 9.39
CA LEU A 104 6.83 -8.96 10.59
C LEU A 104 8.35 -8.76 10.66
N ASP A 105 9.12 -9.82 10.45
CA ASP A 105 10.58 -9.76 10.47
C ASP A 105 11.11 -8.81 9.37
N GLY A 106 10.48 -8.81 8.19
CA GLY A 106 10.76 -7.87 7.11
C GLY A 106 10.52 -6.41 7.52
N MET A 107 9.37 -6.12 8.13
CA MET A 107 9.01 -4.78 8.60
C MET A 107 9.95 -4.31 9.72
N LEU A 108 10.34 -5.17 10.65
CA LEU A 108 11.30 -4.83 11.71
C LEU A 108 12.69 -4.51 11.14
N ARG A 109 13.16 -5.25 10.12
CA ARG A 109 14.40 -4.91 9.42
C ARG A 109 14.30 -3.55 8.71
N GLN A 110 13.20 -3.28 8.01
CA GLN A 110 13.00 -1.99 7.36
C GLN A 110 12.98 -0.84 8.37
N GLN A 111 12.29 -1.01 9.51
CA GLN A 111 12.27 -0.04 10.61
C GLN A 111 13.68 0.23 11.14
N HIS A 112 14.46 -0.82 11.42
CA HIS A 112 15.83 -0.69 11.91
C HIS A 112 16.74 0.06 10.93
N ASN A 113 16.62 -0.25 9.64
CA ASN A 113 17.39 0.42 8.58
C ASN A 113 16.99 1.90 8.45
N ALA A 114 15.69 2.21 8.53
CA ALA A 114 15.18 3.58 8.50
C ALA A 114 15.70 4.39 9.70
N ALA A 115 15.64 3.84 10.91
CA ALA A 115 16.16 4.48 12.13
C ALA A 115 17.67 4.72 12.06
N THR A 116 18.42 3.82 11.43
CA THR A 116 19.86 4.01 11.21
C THR A 116 20.12 5.16 10.26
N ARG A 117 19.46 5.20 9.10
CA ARG A 117 19.58 6.31 8.14
C ARG A 117 19.18 7.64 8.76
N GLU A 118 18.15 7.67 9.60
CA GLU A 118 17.74 8.87 10.32
C GLU A 118 18.87 9.40 11.21
N ARG A 119 19.52 8.53 11.99
CA ARG A 119 20.67 8.91 12.83
C ARG A 119 21.83 9.45 12.02
N ASP A 120 22.15 8.81 10.90
CA ASP A 120 23.23 9.24 10.01
C ASP A 120 22.94 10.63 9.42
N LEU A 121 21.70 10.87 8.99
CA LEU A 121 21.26 12.18 8.49
C LEU A 121 21.33 13.25 9.59
N ARG A 122 20.91 12.95 10.83
CA ARG A 122 21.01 13.90 11.96
C ARG A 122 22.47 14.27 12.25
N ALA A 123 23.37 13.30 12.26
CA ALA A 123 24.80 13.54 12.46
C ALA A 123 25.41 14.40 11.34
N ALA A 124 25.03 14.13 10.08
CA ALA A 124 25.48 14.91 8.94
C ALA A 124 25.01 16.37 8.99
N VAL A 125 23.76 16.61 9.42
CA VAL A 125 23.22 17.97 9.62
C VAL A 125 24.01 18.71 10.71
N SER A 126 24.22 18.12 11.88
CA SER A 126 24.99 18.77 12.97
C SER A 126 26.43 19.08 12.56
N ALA A 127 27.10 18.17 11.85
CA ALA A 127 28.47 18.41 11.36
C ALA A 127 28.53 19.55 10.32
N ALA A 128 27.50 19.69 9.49
CA ALA A 128 27.40 20.80 8.52
C ALA A 128 27.17 22.14 9.24
N GLU A 129 26.32 22.17 10.26
CA GLU A 129 26.07 23.34 11.11
C GLU A 129 27.34 23.80 11.86
N ASP A 130 28.08 22.85 12.46
CA ASP A 130 29.36 23.13 13.15
C ASP A 130 30.44 23.67 12.21
N THR A 131 30.42 23.26 10.94
CA THR A 131 31.34 23.75 9.91
C THR A 131 30.96 25.17 9.46
N ALA A 132 29.66 25.48 9.37
CA ALA A 132 29.18 26.81 9.00
C ALA A 132 29.35 27.86 10.11
N ALA A 133 29.50 27.43 11.36
CA ALA A 133 29.75 28.29 12.53
C ALA A 133 31.23 28.63 12.76
N ARG A 134 32.15 28.07 11.95
CA ARG A 134 33.60 28.34 11.99
C ARG A 134 34.02 29.27 10.86
#